data_AF-A0A9E5S0Z2-F1
#
_entry.id   AF-A0A9E5S0Z2-F1
#
_cell.length_a   1.000
_cell.length_b   1.000
_cell.length_c   1.000
_cell.angle_alpha   90.00
_cell.angle_beta   90.00
_cell.angle_gamma   90.00
#
_symmetry.space_group_name_H-M   'P 1'
#
loop_
_entity.id
_entity.type
_entity.pdbx_description
1 polymer ?
#
loop_
_entity_poly.entity_id
_entity_poly.type
_entity_poly.pdbx_seq_one_letter_code
_entity_poly.pdbx_strand_id
1 'polypeptide(L)' 'MADRKHLFISSANLTEYALTLNMEMGLLVHGEDLAYQAAEHIDRLIQQEFLVSLSNT' A
#
# COMPACT_ATOMS: atom_id res chain seq x y z
N MET A 1 -2.85 -0.72 1.56
CA MET A 1 -3.34 -1.51 2.71
C MET A 1 -4.57 -0.83 3.28
N ALA A 2 -5.57 -1.58 3.72
CA ALA A 2 -6.75 -1.03 4.39
C ALA A 2 -6.93 -1.73 5.74
N ASP A 3 -7.01 -0.93 6.81
CA ASP A 3 -7.27 -1.34 8.20
C ASP A 3 -6.40 -2.48 8.74
N ARG A 4 -5.20 -2.67 8.17
CA ARG A 4 -4.33 -3.84 8.44
C ARG A 4 -5.02 -5.20 8.23
N LYS A 5 -6.09 -5.24 7.41
CA LYS A 5 -6.89 -6.45 7.09
C LYS A 5 -6.88 -6.84 5.62
N HIS A 6 -6.69 -5.85 4.75
CA HIS A 6 -6.65 -6.05 3.32
C HIS A 6 -5.37 -5.47 2.74
N LEU A 7 -4.74 -6.24 1.86
CA LEU A 7 -3.57 -5.81 1.11
C LEU A 7 -3.89 -5.89 -0.37
N PHE A 8 -3.84 -4.75 -1.04
CA PHE A 8 -3.88 -4.67 -2.49
C PHE A 8 -2.47 -4.39 -2.99
N ILE A 9 -1.95 -5.29 -3.84
CA ILE A 9 -0.67 -5.14 -4.53
C ILE A 9 -0.99 -5.07 -6.01
N SER A 10 -0.49 -4.04 -6.70
CA SER A 10 -0.76 -3.84 -8.12
C SER A 10 0.47 -3.31 -8.83
N SER A 11 0.61 -3.64 -10.12
CA SER A 11 1.55 -2.97 -11.01
C SER A 11 1.11 -1.53 -11.37
N ALA A 12 -0.17 -1.21 -11.14
CA ALA A 12 -0.72 0.11 -11.46
C ALA A 12 -0.19 1.21 -10.53
N ASN A 13 0.45 2.22 -11.11
CA ASN A 13 1.00 3.39 -10.39
C ASN A 13 -0.06 4.41 -9.91
N LEU A 14 -1.35 4.03 -9.82
CA LEU A 14 -2.48 4.89 -9.41
C LEU A 14 -2.60 6.22 -10.18
N THR A 15 -2.13 6.28 -11.42
CA THR A 15 -2.32 7.42 -12.31
C THR A 15 -3.51 7.18 -13.23
N GLU A 16 -4.08 8.25 -13.78
CA GLU A 16 -5.13 8.13 -14.81
C GLU A 16 -4.66 7.22 -15.94
N TYR A 17 -3.44 7.43 -16.45
CA TYR A 17 -2.85 6.62 -17.51
C TYR A 17 -2.81 5.12 -17.18
N ALA A 18 -2.36 4.75 -15.97
CA ALA A 18 -2.29 3.34 -15.56
C ALA A 18 -3.69 2.69 -15.42
N LEU A 19 -4.72 3.48 -15.12
CA LEU A 19 -6.09 2.99 -14.91
C LEU A 19 -6.89 2.84 -16.22
N THR A 20 -6.48 3.47 -17.31
CA THR A 20 -7.22 3.44 -18.59
C THR A 20 -6.44 2.86 -19.77
N LEU A 21 -5.11 2.96 -19.79
CA LEU A 21 -4.31 2.66 -21.00
C LEU A 21 -3.36 1.49 -20.82
N ASN A 22 -2.78 1.31 -19.63
CA ASN A 22 -1.87 0.20 -19.39
C ASN A 22 -2.60 -1.11 -19.15
N MET A 23 -1.97 -2.21 -19.58
CA MET A 23 -2.31 -3.54 -19.08
C MET A 23 -1.67 -3.71 -17.71
N GLU A 24 -2.49 -3.65 -16.67
CA GLU A 24 -2.05 -3.78 -15.28
C GLU A 24 -2.64 -5.05 -14.65
N MET A 25 -1.97 -5.60 -13.64
CA MET A 25 -2.46 -6.72 -12.83
C MET A 25 -2.36 -6.37 -11.34
N GLY A 26 -3.40 -6.71 -10.59
CA GLY A 26 -3.41 -6.58 -9.15
C GLY A 26 -3.86 -7.86 -8.45
N LEU A 27 -3.37 -8.04 -7.23
CA LEU A 27 -3.80 -9.07 -6.29
C LEU A 27 -4.44 -8.39 -5.07
N LEU A 28 -5.69 -8.72 -4.80
CA LEU A 28 -6.36 -8.38 -3.55
C LEU A 28 -6.27 -9.56 -2.59
N VAL A 29 -5.51 -9.39 -1.51
CA VAL A 29 -5.38 -10.36 -0.45
C VAL A 29 -6.34 -10.00 0.69
N HIS A 30 -7.18 -10.96 1.05
CA HIS A 30 -8.01 -10.91 2.26
C HIS A 30 -7.29 -11.69 3.36
N GLY A 31 -6.79 -11.00 4.39
CA GLY A 31 -6.06 -11.64 5.49
C GLY A 31 -5.15 -10.65 6.22
N GLU A 32 -5.12 -10.78 7.55
CA GLU A 32 -4.42 -9.85 8.43
C GLU A 32 -2.89 -10.03 8.35
N ASP A 33 -2.40 -11.26 8.20
CA ASP A 33 -0.96 -11.56 8.28
C ASP A 33 -0.11 -10.74 7.29
N LEU A 34 -0.46 -10.76 6.00
CA LEU A 34 0.28 -10.04 4.97
C LEU A 34 0.02 -8.53 5.03
N ALA A 35 -1.21 -8.13 5.37
CA ALA A 35 -1.54 -6.71 5.53
C ALA A 35 -0.78 -6.09 6.71
N TYR A 36 -0.60 -6.83 7.81
CA TYR A 36 0.16 -6.42 8.97
C TYR A 36 1.65 -6.30 8.66
N GLN A 37 2.23 -7.29 7.98
CA GLN A 37 3.65 -7.25 7.58
C GLN A 37 3.97 -6.05 6.68
N ALA A 38 3.09 -5.73 5.74
CA ALA A 38 3.25 -4.55 4.90
C ALA A 38 3.10 -3.25 5.70
N ALA A 39 2.23 -3.21 6.71
CA ALA A 39 2.04 -2.03 7.56
C ALA A 39 3.29 -1.78 8.43
N GLU A 40 3.82 -2.84 9.05
CA GLU A 40 5.09 -2.78 9.81
C GLU A 40 6.28 -2.38 8.94
N HIS A 41 6.26 -2.70 7.65
CA HIS A 41 7.27 -2.20 6.73
C HIS A 41 7.19 -0.69 6.54
N ILE A 42 5.99 -0.13 6.35
CA ILE A 42 5.78 1.33 6.29
C ILE A 42 6.16 1.99 7.62
N ASP A 43 5.77 1.41 8.76
CA ASP A 43 6.10 1.96 10.09
C ASP A 43 7.62 2.03 10.30
N ARG A 44 8.37 1.02 9.84
CA ARG A 44 9.85 1.05 9.87
C ARG A 44 10.43 2.15 8.99
N LEU A 45 9.88 2.39 7.80
CA LEU A 45 10.32 3.49 6.94
C LEU A 45 10.06 4.86 7.57
N ILE A 46 8.98 4.99 8.36
CA ILE A 46 8.72 6.19 9.17
C ILE A 46 9.74 6.32 10.29
N GLN A 47 10.01 5.24 11.04
CA GLN A 47 11.02 5.24 12.12
C GLN A 47 12.42 5.57 11.62
N GLN A 48 12.74 5.19 10.38
CA GLN A 48 14.00 5.49 9.70
C GLN A 48 14.02 6.89 9.06
N GLU A 49 12.96 7.68 9.22
CA GLU A 49 12.83 9.03 8.67
C GLU A 49 12.84 9.10 7.12
N PHE A 50 12.64 7.97 6.44
CA PHE A 50 12.41 7.95 4.98
C PHE A 50 11.01 8.42 4.61
N LEU A 51 10.03 8.20 5.50
CA LEU A 51 8.65 8.65 5.37
C LEU A 51 8.26 9.51 6.58
N VAL A 52 7.31 10.42 6.38
CA VAL A 52 6.70 11.20 7.45
C VAL A 52 5.22 10.86 7.56
N SER A 53 4.74 10.68 8.78
CA SER A 53 3.30 10.51 9.03
C SER A 53 2.59 11.84 8.86
N LEU A 54 1.59 11.89 7.98
CA LEU A 54 0.69 13.03 7.85
C LEU A 54 -0.44 12.86 8.86
N SER A 55 -0.22 13.34 10.09
CA SER A 55 -1.29 13.50 11.07
C SER A 55 -1.91 14.88 10.85
N ASN A 56 -3.21 14.95 10.57
CA ASN A 56 -3.90 16.25 10.54
C ASN A 56 -3.84 16.87 11.94
N THR A 57 -3.15 18.01 12.05
CA THR A 57 -3.31 18.96 13.17
C THR A 57 -4.70 19.58 13.15
#